data_AF-A0A944GH95-F1
#
_entry.id   AF-A0A944GH95-F1
#
_cell.length_a   1.000
_cell.length_b   1.000
_cell.length_c   1.000
_cell.angle_alpha   90.00
_cell.angle_beta   90.00
_cell.angle_gamma   90.00
#
_symmetry.space_group_name_H-M   'P 1'
#
loop_
_entity.id
_entity.type
_entity.pdbx_description
1 polymer ?
#
loop_
_entity_poly.entity_id
_entity_poly.type
_entity_poly.pdbx_seq_one_letter_code
_entity_poly.pdbx_strand_id
1 'polypeptide(L)'
;MKEYNFDEMQEMQAKALERVREMQARAQNVAKQAERELSDEKKNDQNGKKDENTYKENFYNAVRSTPTKNRIQMPVDLPESKSYESFKEYFEPINQKAKQETEKSTKADLLDTVFKEPDKALLLALLLLLRSDGADEELLMSLLYIML
;
A
#
# COMPACT_ATOMS: atom_id res chain seq x y z
N MET A 1 -25.68 -9.19 6.66
CA MET A 1 -24.53 -8.29 6.40
C MET A 1 -24.90 -6.95 7.02
N LYS A 2 -23.98 -6.26 7.71
CA LYS A 2 -24.26 -4.91 8.20
C LYS A 2 -24.15 -3.95 7.01
N GLU A 3 -25.22 -3.25 6.70
CA GLU A 3 -25.21 -2.18 5.70
C GLU A 3 -24.66 -0.94 6.39
N TYR A 4 -23.50 -0.48 5.93
CA TYR A 4 -22.89 0.75 6.45
C TYR A 4 -23.56 1.96 5.80
N ASN A 5 -23.99 2.91 6.61
CA ASN A 5 -24.49 4.19 6.11
C ASN A 5 -23.32 5.05 5.58
N PHE A 6 -23.60 5.98 4.68
CA PHE A 6 -22.60 6.89 4.11
C PHE A 6 -21.82 7.65 5.20
N ASP A 7 -22.53 8.13 6.22
CA ASP A 7 -21.93 8.85 7.35
C ASP A 7 -20.99 7.95 8.16
N GLU A 8 -21.38 6.69 8.40
CA GLU A 8 -20.56 5.71 9.14
C GLU A 8 -19.31 5.32 8.35
N MET A 9 -19.43 5.25 7.01
CA MET A 9 -18.29 5.01 6.12
C MET A 9 -17.30 6.17 6.16
N GLN A 10 -17.79 7.42 6.17
CA GLN A 10 -16.95 8.61 6.25
C GLN A 10 -16.21 8.70 7.60
N GLU A 11 -16.89 8.41 8.71
CA GLU A 11 -16.25 8.33 10.03
C GLU A 11 -15.16 7.24 10.06
N MET A 12 -15.44 6.08 9.45
CA MET A 12 -14.48 4.99 9.37
C MET A 12 -13.26 5.36 8.54
N GLN A 13 -13.44 6.10 7.44
CA GLN A 13 -12.35 6.65 6.63
C GLN A 13 -11.51 7.65 7.42
N ALA A 14 -12.14 8.60 8.13
CA ALA A 14 -11.43 9.56 8.96
C ALA A 14 -10.60 8.87 10.06
N LYS A 15 -11.20 7.89 10.74
CA LYS A 15 -10.53 7.09 11.78
C LYS A 15 -9.39 6.23 11.22
N ALA A 16 -9.55 5.69 10.02
CA ALA A 16 -8.49 4.93 9.35
C ALA A 16 -7.28 5.83 9.05
N LEU A 17 -7.50 7.05 8.55
CA LEU A 17 -6.44 8.02 8.28
C LEU A 17 -5.70 8.42 9.56
N GLU A 18 -6.42 8.67 10.65
CA GLU A 18 -5.82 8.97 11.95
C GLU A 18 -4.91 7.83 12.43
N ARG A 19 -5.40 6.59 12.35
CA ARG A 19 -4.65 5.40 12.75
C ARG A 19 -3.40 5.17 11.89
N VAL A 20 -3.47 5.42 10.59
CA VAL A 20 -2.31 5.33 9.69
C VAL A 20 -1.25 6.36 10.09
N ARG A 21 -1.67 7.59 10.38
CA ARG A 21 -0.77 8.65 10.84
C ARG A 21 -0.10 8.28 12.17
N GLU A 22 -0.86 7.76 13.12
CA GLU A 22 -0.33 7.28 14.40
C GLU A 22 0.67 6.13 14.19
N MET A 23 0.32 5.15 13.34
CA MET A 23 1.19 4.02 13.01
C MET A 23 2.50 4.50 12.35
N GLN A 24 2.43 5.45 11.43
CA GLN A 24 3.61 6.02 10.79
C GLN A 24 4.51 6.74 11.80
N ALA A 25 3.92 7.54 12.70
CA ALA A 25 4.67 8.21 13.76
C ALA A 25 5.35 7.21 14.71
N ARG A 26 4.62 6.15 15.11
CA ARG A 26 5.16 5.07 15.95
C ARG A 26 6.27 4.30 15.23
N ALA A 27 6.08 3.95 13.96
CA ALA A 27 7.05 3.22 13.16
C ALA A 27 8.36 4.00 13.01
N GLN A 28 8.28 5.32 12.78
CA GLN A 28 9.47 6.17 12.71
C GLN A 28 10.24 6.20 14.04
N ASN A 29 9.53 6.26 15.17
CA ASN A 29 10.17 6.24 16.48
C ASN A 29 10.85 4.90 16.77
N VAL A 30 10.20 3.79 16.44
CA VAL A 30 10.77 2.44 16.58
C VAL A 30 11.98 2.25 15.66
N ALA A 31 11.90 2.71 14.40
CA ALA A 31 13.02 2.66 13.47
C ALA A 31 14.24 3.44 14.00
N LYS A 32 14.02 4.66 14.52
CA LYS A 32 15.09 5.46 15.13
C LYS A 32 15.67 4.81 16.39
N GLN A 33 14.86 4.13 17.20
CA GLN A 33 15.34 3.40 18.37
C GLN A 33 16.17 2.18 17.96
N ALA A 34 15.69 1.40 17.00
CA ALA A 34 16.41 0.26 16.45
C ALA A 34 17.75 0.68 15.81
N GLU A 35 17.79 1.81 15.10
CA GLU A 35 19.03 2.37 14.54
C GLU A 35 20.05 2.74 15.63
N ARG A 36 19.59 3.27 16.77
CA ARG A 36 20.46 3.57 17.92
C ARG A 36 21.02 2.30 18.53
N GLU A 37 20.17 1.30 18.78
CA GLU A 37 20.60 0.00 19.33
C GLU A 37 21.59 -0.72 18.40
N LEU A 38 21.34 -0.73 17.08
CA LEU A 38 22.27 -1.28 16.07
C LEU A 38 23.59 -0.52 16.02
N SER A 39 23.57 0.79 16.24
CA SER A 39 24.80 1.60 16.25
C SER A 39 25.66 1.36 17.49
N ASP A 40 25.05 1.03 18.63
CA ASP A 40 25.72 0.71 19.88
C ASP A 40 26.31 -0.72 19.87
N GLU A 41 25.63 -1.70 19.25
CA GLU A 41 26.17 -3.07 19.06
C GLU A 41 27.44 -3.10 18.18
N LYS A 42 27.56 -2.20 17.18
CA LYS A 42 28.74 -2.13 16.31
C LYS A 42 30.05 -1.77 17.03
N LYS A 43 30.02 -1.31 18.28
CA LYS A 43 31.24 -1.03 19.06
C LYS A 43 31.77 -2.23 19.87
N ASN A 44 30.97 -3.29 20.07
CA ASN A 44 31.36 -4.45 20.89
C ASN A 44 31.75 -5.71 20.09
N ASP A 45 31.60 -5.72 18.77
CA ASP A 45 31.79 -6.92 17.92
C ASP A 45 33.15 -6.98 17.18
N GLN A 46 34.24 -6.50 17.79
CA GLN A 46 35.61 -6.72 17.24
C GLN A 46 36.29 -8.01 17.72
N ASN A 47 35.61 -8.89 18.47
CA ASN A 47 36.23 -10.16 18.86
C ASN A 47 35.24 -11.33 18.84
N GLY A 48 34.84 -11.74 17.65
CA GLY A 48 34.03 -12.94 17.47
C GLY A 48 33.94 -13.31 16.01
N LYS A 49 34.78 -14.26 15.58
CA LYS A 49 34.56 -15.03 14.34
C LYS A 49 33.13 -15.57 14.40
N LYS A 50 32.24 -15.10 13.52
CA LYS A 50 30.86 -15.60 13.42
C LYS A 50 30.62 -16.11 12.01
N ASP A 51 30.24 -17.37 11.98
CA ASP A 51 30.02 -18.19 10.81
C ASP A 51 28.83 -17.67 9.98
N GLU A 52 28.92 -17.87 8.67
CA GLU A 52 28.04 -17.38 7.60
C GLU A 52 26.56 -17.80 7.71
N ASN A 53 26.19 -18.59 8.71
CA ASN A 53 24.82 -19.08 8.93
C ASN A 53 23.97 -18.18 9.85
N THR A 54 24.54 -17.13 10.44
CA THR A 54 23.88 -16.33 11.50
C THR A 54 22.82 -15.35 10.96
N TYR A 55 22.86 -14.98 9.68
CA TYR A 55 21.93 -13.98 9.12
C TYR A 55 20.51 -14.53 8.85
N LYS A 56 20.35 -15.86 8.78
CA LYS A 56 19.05 -16.51 8.54
C LYS A 56 18.34 -16.97 9.81
N GLU A 57 19.04 -17.14 10.93
CA GLU A 57 18.42 -17.57 12.19
C GLU A 57 17.78 -16.42 12.98
N ASN A 58 18.20 -15.18 12.74
CA ASN A 58 17.75 -14.04 13.56
C ASN A 58 16.37 -13.46 13.15
N PHE A 59 15.90 -13.71 11.92
CA PHE A 59 14.54 -13.28 11.52
C PHE A 59 13.44 -14.10 12.19
N TYR A 60 13.68 -15.39 12.47
CA TYR A 60 12.71 -16.24 13.17
C TYR A 60 12.75 -16.07 14.69
N ASN A 61 13.86 -15.56 15.24
CA ASN A 61 14.07 -15.40 16.68
C ASN A 61 13.67 -14.02 17.23
N ALA A 62 13.60 -12.97 16.41
CA ALA A 62 13.05 -11.66 16.82
C ALA A 62 11.54 -11.70 17.15
N VAL A 63 10.85 -12.78 16.76
CA VAL A 63 9.43 -13.03 17.12
C VAL A 63 9.31 -13.85 18.43
N ARG A 64 10.42 -14.27 19.06
CA ARG A 64 10.43 -15.26 20.15
C ARG A 64 11.01 -14.81 21.49
N SER A 65 11.28 -13.53 21.75
CA SER A 65 11.78 -13.10 23.07
C SER A 65 10.66 -12.77 24.07
N THR A 66 10.37 -13.79 24.89
CA THR A 66 9.69 -13.81 26.20
C THR A 66 8.14 -13.78 26.21
N PRO A 67 7.48 -14.94 26.37
CA PRO A 67 6.18 -14.99 27.01
C PRO A 67 6.40 -14.81 28.51
N THR A 68 5.90 -13.69 29.04
CA THR A 68 5.63 -13.50 30.47
C THR A 68 4.86 -14.70 31.03
N LYS A 69 5.09 -15.00 32.32
CA LYS A 69 4.69 -16.18 33.14
C LYS A 69 3.25 -16.74 33.02
N ASN A 70 2.38 -16.15 32.21
CA ASN A 70 1.06 -16.68 31.85
C ASN A 70 1.13 -17.25 30.43
N ARG A 71 1.57 -18.51 30.31
CA ARG A 71 1.44 -19.25 29.05
C ARG A 71 -0.05 -19.48 28.79
N ILE A 72 -0.59 -18.75 27.81
CA ILE A 72 -1.87 -19.04 27.18
C ILE A 72 -1.77 -20.47 26.64
N GLN A 73 -2.45 -21.42 27.27
CA GLN A 73 -2.60 -22.77 26.74
C GLN A 73 -3.45 -22.66 25.47
N MET A 74 -2.91 -23.16 24.36
CA MET A 74 -3.71 -23.35 23.17
C MET A 74 -4.84 -24.34 23.50
N PRO A 75 -6.10 -24.05 23.13
CA PRO A 75 -7.20 -24.99 23.36
C PRO A 75 -6.87 -26.33 22.70
N VAL A 76 -7.13 -27.41 23.44
CA VAL A 76 -6.75 -28.78 23.07
C VAL A 76 -7.48 -29.29 21.81
N ASP A 77 -8.57 -28.61 21.42
CA ASP A 77 -9.38 -28.97 20.25
C ASP A 77 -8.87 -28.30 18.96
N LEU A 78 -7.56 -28.34 18.72
CA LEU A 78 -7.01 -27.94 17.42
C LEU A 78 -7.05 -29.17 16.48
N PRO A 79 -7.88 -29.19 15.44
CA PRO A 79 -7.93 -30.33 14.53
C PRO A 79 -6.58 -30.47 13.80
N GLU A 80 -5.88 -31.58 14.03
CA GLU A 80 -4.69 -31.92 13.25
C GLU A 80 -5.09 -32.11 11.77
N SER A 81 -4.34 -31.43 10.89
CA SER A 81 -4.31 -31.63 9.44
C SER A 81 -5.64 -31.65 8.67
N LYS A 82 -6.43 -30.58 8.79
CA LYS A 82 -7.25 -30.17 7.64
C LYS A 82 -6.46 -29.21 6.77
N SER A 83 -6.06 -29.67 5.59
CA SER A 83 -5.70 -28.79 4.48
C SER A 83 -6.89 -27.85 4.26
N TYR A 84 -6.79 -26.61 4.73
CA TYR A 84 -7.77 -25.60 4.38
C TYR A 84 -7.69 -25.38 2.88
N GLU A 85 -8.82 -25.51 2.20
CA GLU A 85 -8.93 -25.09 0.80
C GLU A 85 -8.47 -23.63 0.73
N SER A 86 -7.56 -23.35 -0.20
CA SER A 86 -6.96 -22.04 -0.32
C SER A 86 -8.08 -21.00 -0.42
N PHE A 87 -8.10 -20.03 0.50
CA PHE A 87 -9.09 -18.96 0.57
C PHE A 87 -9.23 -18.12 -0.71
N LYS A 88 -8.47 -18.40 -1.77
CA LYS A 88 -8.51 -17.74 -3.07
C LYS A 88 -9.91 -17.72 -3.67
N GLU A 89 -10.67 -18.81 -3.58
CA GLU A 89 -12.00 -18.91 -4.19
C GLU A 89 -13.00 -17.88 -3.62
N TYR A 90 -12.82 -17.47 -2.36
CA TYR A 90 -13.68 -16.47 -1.71
C TYR A 90 -13.32 -15.02 -2.07
N PHE A 91 -12.14 -14.77 -2.64
CA PHE A 91 -11.67 -13.43 -3.03
C PHE A 91 -11.69 -13.18 -4.55
N GLU A 92 -12.00 -14.18 -5.38
CA GLU A 92 -12.14 -14.00 -6.83
C GLU A 92 -13.25 -13.02 -7.25
N PRO A 93 -14.46 -13.01 -6.63
CA PRO A 93 -15.53 -12.14 -7.13
C PRO A 93 -15.33 -10.66 -6.81
N ILE A 94 -14.51 -10.31 -5.82
CA ILE A 94 -14.22 -8.91 -5.46
C ILE A 94 -13.14 -8.34 -6.38
N ASN A 95 -12.11 -9.12 -6.67
CA ASN A 95 -11.00 -8.67 -7.52
C ASN A 95 -11.38 -8.54 -9.01
N GLN A 96 -12.37 -9.30 -9.48
CA GLN A 96 -12.84 -9.19 -10.87
C GLN A 96 -13.73 -7.96 -11.09
N LYS A 97 -14.57 -7.59 -10.11
CA LYS A 97 -15.39 -6.37 -10.18
C LYS A 97 -14.55 -5.09 -10.06
N ALA A 98 -13.56 -5.09 -9.17
CA ALA A 98 -12.64 -3.97 -9.02
C ALA A 98 -11.78 -3.71 -10.28
N LYS A 99 -11.45 -4.75 -11.07
CA LYS A 99 -10.67 -4.58 -12.31
C LYS A 99 -11.49 -4.04 -13.49
N GLN A 100 -12.79 -4.32 -13.55
CA GLN A 100 -13.64 -3.85 -14.64
C GLN A 100 -14.10 -2.40 -14.46
N GLU A 101 -14.18 -1.92 -13.22
CA GLU A 101 -14.52 -0.52 -12.91
C GLU A 101 -13.33 0.43 -13.11
N THR A 102 -12.09 -0.01 -12.83
CA THR A 102 -10.89 0.84 -13.03
C THR A 102 -10.56 1.15 -14.49
N GLU A 103 -10.91 0.29 -15.44
CA GLU A 103 -10.59 0.52 -16.86
C GLU A 103 -11.64 1.36 -17.60
N LYS A 104 -12.90 1.36 -17.14
CA LYS A 104 -13.97 2.19 -17.73
C LYS A 104 -14.11 3.56 -17.08
N SER A 105 -13.80 3.68 -15.79
CA SER A 105 -13.87 4.97 -15.08
C SER A 105 -12.79 5.93 -15.54
N THR A 106 -11.57 5.46 -15.80
CA THR A 106 -10.45 6.36 -16.12
C THR A 106 -10.65 7.21 -17.37
N LYS A 107 -11.20 6.66 -18.47
CA LYS A 107 -11.45 7.47 -19.67
C LYS A 107 -12.61 8.45 -19.50
N ALA A 108 -13.68 8.03 -18.83
CA ALA A 108 -14.84 8.88 -18.56
C ALA A 108 -14.48 10.00 -17.58
N ASP A 109 -13.75 9.68 -16.51
CA ASP A 109 -13.27 10.65 -15.52
C ASP A 109 -12.24 11.63 -16.12
N LEU A 110 -11.36 11.17 -17.02
CA LEU A 110 -10.45 12.05 -17.75
C LEU A 110 -11.20 13.02 -18.67
N LEU A 111 -12.21 12.56 -19.41
CA LEU A 111 -13.02 13.47 -20.24
C LEU A 111 -13.86 14.41 -19.38
N ASP A 112 -14.47 13.92 -18.30
CA ASP A 112 -15.27 14.73 -17.39
C ASP A 112 -14.44 15.79 -16.67
N THR A 113 -13.20 15.48 -16.28
CA THR A 113 -12.27 16.47 -15.69
C THR A 113 -11.84 17.51 -16.72
N VAL A 114 -11.62 17.11 -17.98
CA VAL A 114 -11.30 18.03 -19.08
C VAL A 114 -12.48 18.93 -19.43
N PHE A 115 -13.71 18.43 -19.40
CA PHE A 115 -14.90 19.25 -19.65
C PHE A 115 -15.30 20.15 -18.47
N LYS A 116 -14.92 19.78 -17.23
CA LYS A 116 -15.14 20.61 -16.04
C LYS A 116 -14.19 21.80 -15.94
N GLU A 117 -12.97 21.67 -16.45
CA GLU A 117 -11.97 22.73 -16.45
C GLU A 117 -11.86 23.40 -17.84
N PRO A 118 -12.28 24.66 -17.99
CA PRO A 118 -12.31 25.33 -19.30
C PRO A 118 -10.92 25.42 -19.95
N ASP A 119 -9.88 25.54 -19.14
CA ASP A 119 -8.49 25.61 -19.60
C ASP A 119 -8.01 24.27 -20.19
N LYS A 120 -8.40 23.14 -19.58
CA LYS A 120 -8.10 21.80 -20.09
C LYS A 120 -8.88 21.47 -21.36
N ALA A 121 -10.13 21.92 -21.46
CA ALA A 121 -10.91 21.81 -22.68
C ALA A 121 -10.28 22.60 -23.84
N LEU A 122 -9.77 23.80 -23.57
CA LEU A 122 -9.03 24.60 -24.54
C LEU A 122 -7.75 23.90 -24.98
N LEU A 123 -6.98 23.36 -24.04
CA LEU A 123 -5.77 22.57 -24.34
C LEU A 123 -6.08 21.34 -25.19
N LEU A 124 -7.18 20.61 -24.92
CA LEU A 124 -7.60 19.49 -25.77
C LEU A 124 -7.96 19.96 -27.18
N ALA A 125 -8.73 21.03 -27.31
CA ALA A 125 -9.09 21.59 -28.62
C ALA A 125 -7.84 22.02 -29.41
N LEU A 126 -6.86 22.61 -28.72
CA LEU A 126 -5.60 23.03 -29.30
C LEU A 126 -4.73 21.82 -29.70
N LEU A 127 -4.68 20.77 -28.88
CA LEU A 127 -4.02 19.50 -29.21
C LEU A 127 -4.61 18.87 -30.48
N LEU A 128 -5.94 18.90 -30.61
CA LEU A 128 -6.66 18.32 -31.75
C LEU A 128 -6.41 19.14 -33.03
N LEU A 129 -6.39 20.47 -32.92
CA LEU A 129 -6.05 21.40 -34.00
C LEU A 129 -4.60 21.20 -34.47
N LEU A 130 -3.65 21.18 -33.54
CA LEU A 130 -2.22 20.98 -33.84
C LEU A 130 -1.97 19.60 -34.46
N ARG A 131 -2.70 18.59 -34.00
CA ARG A 131 -2.64 17.25 -34.58
C ARG A 131 -3.13 17.22 -36.03
N SER A 132 -4.15 18.01 -36.38
CA SER A 132 -4.60 18.12 -37.78
C SER A 132 -3.64 18.91 -38.67
N ASP A 133 -2.93 19.89 -38.11
CA ASP A 133 -1.93 20.70 -38.84
C ASP A 133 -0.56 20.03 -38.97
N GLY A 134 -0.38 18.83 -38.40
CA GLY A 134 0.87 18.09 -38.49
C GLY A 134 2.02 18.72 -37.68
N ALA A 135 1.69 19.36 -36.55
CA ALA A 135 2.67 19.98 -35.67
C ALA A 135 3.65 18.97 -35.06
N ASP A 136 4.81 19.45 -34.64
CA ASP A 136 5.90 18.64 -34.12
C ASP A 136 5.46 17.75 -32.94
N GLU A 137 5.93 16.50 -32.93
CA GLU A 137 5.63 15.53 -31.87
C GLU A 137 6.09 16.03 -30.50
N GLU A 138 7.19 16.80 -30.43
CA GLU A 138 7.68 17.43 -29.20
C GLU A 138 6.69 18.45 -28.64
N LEU A 139 6.04 19.22 -29.51
CA LEU A 139 5.02 20.20 -29.14
C LEU A 139 3.77 19.50 -28.61
N LEU A 140 3.34 18.42 -29.26
CA LEU A 140 2.20 17.61 -28.80
C LEU A 140 2.48 16.97 -27.44
N MET A 141 3.69 16.45 -27.22
CA MET A 141 4.08 15.83 -25.95
C MET A 141 4.22 16.86 -24.82
N SER A 142 4.76 18.06 -25.11
CA SER A 142 4.82 19.13 -24.11
C SER A 142 3.42 19.63 -23.72
N LEU A 143 2.50 19.74 -24.69
CA LEU A 143 1.13 20.15 -24.44
C LEU A 143 0.35 19.07 -23.65
N LEU A 144 0.58 17.79 -23.96
CA LEU A 144 0.06 16.66 -23.18
C LEU A 144 0.63 16.65 -21.75
N TYR A 145 1.90 17.02 -21.57
CA TYR A 145 2.54 17.10 -20.25
C TYR A 145 1.96 18.25 -19.41
N ILE A 146 1.58 19.37 -20.02
CA ILE A 146 0.89 20.48 -19.32
C ILE A 146 -0.53 20.06 -18.89
N MET A 147 -1.16 19.12 -19.61
CA MET A 147 -2.49 18.59 -19.32
C MET A 147 -2.51 17.60 -18.16
N LEU A 148 -1.38 16.93 -17.88
CA LEU A 148 -1.22 15.87 -16.87
C LEU A 148 -0.96 16.45 -15.47
#